data_AF-A0A516UY95-F1
#
_entry.id   AF-A0A516UY95-F1
#
_cell.length_a   1.000
_cell.length_b   1.000
_cell.length_c   1.000
_cell.angle_alpha   90.00
_cell.angle_beta   90.00
_cell.angle_gamma   90.00
#
_symmetry.space_group_name_H-M   'P 1'
#
loop_
_entity.id
_entity.type
_entity.pdbx_description
1 polymer ?
#
loop_
_entity_poly.entity_id
_entity_poly.type
_entity_poly.pdbx_seq_one_letter_code
_entity_poly.pdbx_strand_id
1 'polypeptide(L)'
;YAGGPFALFFLAEYANILMMNTLSAIMFIGVSLLLLMNPTIHLMVKASLLSICFLWIRASYPRFRYDQLMHLVWKNFLPITLALTMFFISLPPSTLISPPAM
;
A
#
# COMPACT_ATOMS: atom_id res chain seq x y z
N TYR A 1 6.61 10.19 28.06
CA TYR A 1 6.43 8.73 28.07
C TYR A 1 7.52 8.10 28.92
N ALA A 2 7.16 7.25 29.88
CA ALA A 2 8.15 6.36 30.52
C ALA A 2 8.66 5.34 29.48
N GLY A 3 9.83 4.72 29.73
CA GLY A 3 10.46 3.81 28.76
C GLY A 3 9.57 2.66 28.28
N GLY A 4 8.72 2.11 29.15
CA GLY A 4 7.79 1.02 28.81
C GLY A 4 6.72 1.41 27.78
N PRO A 5 5.85 2.39 28.06
CA PRO A 5 4.84 2.85 27.09
C PRO A 5 5.45 3.38 25.78
N PHE A 6 6.61 4.02 25.83
CA PHE A 6 7.33 4.50 24.65
C PHE A 6 7.71 3.34 23.71
N ALA A 7 8.22 2.22 24.25
CA ALA A 7 8.57 1.04 23.46
C ALA A 7 7.37 0.44 22.71
N LEU A 8 6.19 0.45 23.33
CA LEU A 8 4.96 -0.03 22.69
C LEU A 8 4.53 0.85 21.51
N PHE A 9 4.74 2.17 21.58
CA PHE A 9 4.45 3.05 20.44
C PHE A 9 5.38 2.78 19.25
N PHE A 10 6.69 2.56 19.45
CA PHE A 10 7.57 2.17 18.34
C PHE A 10 7.19 0.82 17.76
N LEU A 11 6.93 -0.15 18.61
CA LEU A 11 6.52 -1.48 18.16
C LEU A 11 5.26 -1.40 17.30
N ALA A 12 4.27 -0.61 17.73
CA ALA A 12 3.04 -0.38 16.97
C ALA A 12 3.28 0.33 15.63
N GLU A 13 4.14 1.35 15.59
CA GLU A 13 4.50 2.05 14.34
C GLU A 13 5.12 1.09 13.32
N TYR A 14 6.10 0.27 13.73
CA TYR A 14 6.74 -0.71 12.85
C TYR A 14 5.80 -1.84 12.45
N ALA A 15 4.94 -2.32 13.36
CA ALA A 15 3.93 -3.31 13.03
C ALA A 15 2.94 -2.79 11.97
N ASN A 16 2.51 -1.53 12.07
CA ASN A 16 1.63 -0.90 11.08
C ASN A 16 2.32 -0.76 9.72
N ILE A 17 3.61 -0.41 9.67
CA ILE A 17 4.37 -0.34 8.41
C ILE A 17 4.42 -1.72 7.74
N LEU A 18 4.72 -2.78 8.50
CA LEU A 18 4.76 -4.15 7.97
C LEU A 18 3.38 -4.62 7.49
N MET A 19 2.34 -4.36 8.27
CA MET A 19 0.96 -4.71 7.93
C MET A 19 0.47 -4.01 6.66
N MET A 20 0.77 -2.72 6.49
CA MET A 20 0.38 -1.99 5.28
C MET A 20 1.15 -2.48 4.04
N ASN A 21 2.42 -2.83 4.20
CA ASN A 21 3.21 -3.42 3.10
C ASN A 21 2.68 -4.80 2.69
N THR A 22 2.32 -5.67 3.63
CA THR A 22 1.71 -6.98 3.30
C THR A 22 0.35 -6.80 2.61
N LEU A 23 -0.50 -5.89 3.10
CA LEU A 23 -1.79 -5.58 2.46
C LEU A 23 -1.60 -5.08 1.01
N SER A 24 -0.66 -4.15 0.81
CA SER A 24 -0.36 -3.62 -0.54
C SER A 24 0.18 -4.70 -1.49
N ALA A 25 1.00 -5.62 -0.99
CA ALA A 25 1.50 -6.74 -1.77
C ALA A 25 0.37 -7.68 -2.23
N ILE A 26 -0.62 -7.94 -1.36
CA ILE A 26 -1.80 -8.75 -1.68
C ILE A 26 -2.66 -8.04 -2.75
N MET A 27 -2.95 -6.75 -2.55
CA MET A 27 -3.85 -6.00 -3.44
C MET A 27 -3.28 -5.75 -4.84
N PHE A 28 -1.99 -5.40 -4.96
CA PHE A 28 -1.41 -4.93 -6.23
C PHE A 28 -0.49 -5.93 -6.91
N ILE A 29 0.31 -6.69 -6.14
CA ILE A 29 1.40 -7.51 -6.70
C ILE A 29 0.99 -9.00 -6.74
N GLY A 30 -0.02 -9.39 -5.96
CA GLY A 30 -0.64 -10.73 -5.94
C GLY A 30 0.33 -11.86 -5.57
N VAL A 31 -0.21 -13.05 -5.30
CA VAL A 31 0.58 -14.27 -5.18
C VAL A 31 0.45 -15.05 -6.49
N SER A 32 1.56 -15.33 -7.17
CA SER A 32 1.52 -16.25 -8.29
C SER A 32 1.27 -17.65 -7.73
N LEU A 33 0.15 -18.25 -8.08
CA LEU A 33 -0.15 -19.65 -7.79
C LEU A 33 0.65 -20.58 -8.73
N LEU A 34 1.93 -20.29 -8.94
CA LEU A 34 2.78 -21.20 -9.69
C LEU A 34 3.01 -22.41 -8.81
N LEU A 35 2.58 -23.58 -9.30
CA LEU A 35 2.48 -24.86 -8.58
C LEU A 35 3.76 -25.28 -7.84
N LEU A 36 4.91 -24.70 -8.19
CA LEU A 36 6.23 -25.08 -7.70
C LEU A 36 6.71 -24.31 -6.45
N MET A 37 6.07 -23.20 -6.08
CA MET A 37 6.53 -22.35 -4.96
C MET A 37 5.45 -22.21 -3.89
N ASN A 38 5.86 -22.27 -2.61
CA ASN A 38 4.95 -22.07 -1.49
C ASN A 38 4.40 -20.62 -1.53
N PRO A 39 3.07 -20.42 -1.62
CA PRO A 39 2.47 -19.09 -1.77
C PRO A 39 2.82 -18.15 -0.60
N THR A 40 3.04 -18.69 0.59
CA THR A 40 3.43 -17.92 1.78
C THR A 40 4.81 -17.31 1.64
N ILE A 41 5.80 -18.07 1.16
CA ILE A 41 7.17 -17.61 0.94
C ILE A 41 7.18 -16.52 -0.13
N HIS A 42 6.42 -16.71 -1.20
CA HIS A 42 6.34 -15.73 -2.29
C HIS A 42 5.71 -14.40 -1.83
N LEU A 43 4.68 -14.46 -0.99
CA LEU A 43 4.10 -13.26 -0.37
C LEU A 43 5.11 -12.57 0.55
N MET A 44 5.81 -13.34 1.40
CA MET A 44 6.81 -12.79 2.32
C MET A 44 7.95 -12.08 1.59
N VAL A 45 8.43 -12.63 0.47
CA VAL A 45 9.47 -12.00 -0.36
C VAL A 45 8.96 -10.70 -0.98
N LYS A 46 7.73 -10.69 -1.53
CA LYS A 46 7.14 -9.46 -2.09
C LYS A 46 6.94 -8.38 -1.03
N ALA A 47 6.46 -8.76 0.16
CA ALA A 47 6.26 -7.85 1.27
C ALA A 47 7.58 -7.30 1.82
N SER A 48 8.64 -8.11 1.90
CA SER A 48 9.97 -7.66 2.36
C SER A 48 10.65 -6.74 1.34
N LEU A 49 10.46 -6.96 0.04
CA LEU A 49 10.91 -6.02 -0.98
C LEU A 49 10.23 -4.65 -0.84
N LEU A 50 8.91 -4.63 -0.60
CA LEU A 50 8.14 -3.40 -0.33
C LEU A 50 8.62 -2.68 0.94
N SER A 51 8.94 -3.41 2.01
CA SER A 51 9.45 -2.80 3.24
C SER A 51 10.85 -2.21 3.08
N ILE A 52 11.72 -2.85 2.28
CA ILE A 52 13.02 -2.28 1.90
C ILE A 52 12.83 -0.99 1.09
N CYS A 53 11.90 -0.96 0.13
CA CYS A 53 11.55 0.26 -0.59
C CYS A 53 11.08 1.38 0.35
N PHE A 54 10.26 1.06 1.36
CA PHE A 54 9.82 2.04 2.36
C PHE A 54 10.99 2.64 3.15
N LEU A 55 11.94 1.79 3.59
CA LEU A 55 13.16 2.24 4.26
C LEU A 55 14.04 3.10 3.34
N TRP A 56 14.15 2.74 2.05
CA TRP A 56 14.92 3.50 1.06
C TRP A 56 14.31 4.88 0.79
N ILE A 57 12.98 4.97 0.65
CA ILE A 57 12.27 6.25 0.47
C ILE A 57 12.50 7.15 1.68
N ARG A 58 12.40 6.60 2.90
CA ARG A 58 12.67 7.34 4.14
C ARG A 58 14.11 7.87 4.21
N ALA A 59 15.08 7.14 3.68
CA ALA A 59 16.48 7.56 3.65
C ALA A 59 16.77 8.63 2.57
N SER A 60 16.00 8.65 1.48
CA SER A 60 16.31 9.49 0.31
C SER A 60 15.60 10.84 0.31
N TYR A 61 14.38 10.94 0.85
CA TYR A 61 13.57 12.14 0.76
C TYR A 61 13.56 12.97 2.06
N PRO A 62 13.63 14.32 1.96
CA PRO A 62 13.45 15.19 3.12
C PRO A 62 11.99 15.18 3.58
N ARG A 63 11.76 15.53 4.85
CA ARG A 63 10.42 15.58 5.43
C ARG A 63 9.60 16.70 4.81
N PHE A 64 8.39 16.39 4.35
CA PHE A 64 7.42 17.38 3.89
C PHE A 64 6.81 18.15 5.07
N ARG A 65 6.52 19.44 4.85
CA ARG A 65 5.72 20.25 5.78
C ARG A 65 4.25 19.85 5.69
N TYR A 66 3.51 19.99 6.81
CA TYR A 66 2.09 19.66 6.89
C TYR A 66 1.25 20.31 5.78
N ASP A 67 1.48 21.60 5.49
CA ASP A 67 0.74 22.32 4.45
C ASP A 67 0.97 21.73 3.05
N GLN A 68 2.19 21.30 2.76
CA GLN A 68 2.53 20.66 1.49
C GLN A 68 1.89 19.27 1.38
N LEU A 69 1.88 18.51 2.48
CA LEU A 69 1.20 17.21 2.54
C LEU A 69 -0.31 17.36 2.33
N MET A 70 -0.94 18.34 2.99
CA MET A 70 -2.36 18.62 2.81
C MET A 70 -2.67 19.07 1.38
N HIS A 71 -1.84 19.93 0.79
CA HIS A 71 -2.00 20.32 -0.60
C HIS A 71 -1.89 19.13 -1.56
N LEU A 72 -0.91 18.26 -1.34
CA LEU A 72 -0.67 17.09 -2.18
C LEU A 72 -1.85 16.11 -2.11
N VAL A 73 -2.37 15.82 -0.92
CA VAL A 73 -3.52 14.91 -0.74
C VAL A 73 -4.80 15.51 -1.33
N TRP A 74 -5.12 16.76 -0.99
CA TRP A 74 -6.43 17.33 -1.33
C TRP A 74 -6.51 17.92 -2.73
N LYS A 75 -5.44 18.52 -3.25
CA LYS A 75 -5.50 19.16 -4.58
C LYS A 75 -5.00 18.27 -5.70
N ASN A 76 -4.10 17.32 -5.40
CA ASN A 76 -3.54 16.45 -6.45
C ASN A 76 -4.16 15.06 -6.38
N PHE A 77 -4.02 14.34 -5.26
CA PHE A 77 -4.50 12.96 -5.20
C PHE A 77 -6.03 12.85 -5.24
N LEU A 78 -6.76 13.69 -4.50
CA LEU A 78 -8.21 13.56 -4.41
C LEU A 78 -8.95 13.73 -5.77
N PRO A 79 -8.62 14.72 -6.62
CA PRO A 79 -9.24 14.80 -7.95
C PRO A 79 -8.89 13.61 -8.85
N ILE A 80 -7.65 13.13 -8.77
CA ILE A 80 -7.18 11.98 -9.57
C ILE A 80 -7.88 10.69 -9.13
N THR A 81 -8.00 10.45 -7.82
CA THR A 81 -8.68 9.27 -7.30
C THR A 81 -10.16 9.28 -7.67
N LEU A 82 -10.84 10.43 -7.58
CA LEU A 82 -12.23 10.57 -8.02
C LEU A 82 -12.39 10.27 -9.52
N ALA A 83 -11.52 10.82 -10.36
CA ALA A 83 -11.52 10.54 -11.80
C ALA A 83 -11.31 9.04 -12.09
N LEU A 84 -10.34 8.41 -11.42
CA LEU A 84 -10.08 6.98 -11.54
C LEU A 84 -11.26 6.13 -11.05
N THR A 85 -11.92 6.50 -9.94
CA THR A 85 -13.10 5.76 -9.46
C THR A 85 -14.24 5.79 -10.46
N MET A 86 -14.54 6.95 -11.06
CA MET A 86 -15.56 7.05 -12.10
C MET A 86 -15.18 6.22 -13.32
N PHE A 87 -13.90 6.25 -13.72
CA PHE A 87 -13.38 5.44 -14.81
C PHE A 87 -13.52 3.93 -14.54
N PHE A 88 -13.07 3.43 -13.39
CA PHE A 88 -13.14 2.01 -13.04
C PHE A 88 -14.57 1.50 -12.86
N ILE A 89 -15.53 2.37 -12.50
CA ILE A 89 -16.97 2.01 -12.50
C ILE A 89 -17.49 1.89 -13.94
N SER A 90 -17.10 2.80 -14.83
CA SER A 90 -17.57 2.83 -16.22
C SER A 90 -16.92 1.79 -17.14
N LEU A 91 -15.70 1.36 -16.84
CA LEU A 91 -14.92 0.51 -17.73
C LEU A 91 -15.52 -0.91 -17.89
N PRO A 92 -15.83 -1.67 -16.81
CA PRO A 92 -16.41 -3.01 -16.91
C PRO A 92 -17.69 -3.11 -17.76
N PRO A 93 -18.71 -2.23 -17.62
CA PRO A 93 -19.89 -2.30 -18.48
C PRO A 93 -19.60 -1.88 -19.92
N SER A 94 -18.69 -0.92 -20.15
CA SER A 94 -18.36 -0.47 -21.50
C SER A 94 -17.61 -1.51 -22.33
N THR A 95 -16.75 -2.31 -21.70
CA THR A 95 -15.95 -3.35 -22.37
C THR A 95 -16.60 -4.73 -22.29
N LEU A 96 -17.79 -4.87 -21.68
CA LEU A 96 -18.44 -6.15 -21.35
C LEU A 96 -17.54 -7.09 -20.51
N ILE A 97 -16.53 -6.54 -19.81
CA ILE A 97 -15.63 -7.27 -18.89
C ILE A 97 -16.13 -7.03 -17.47
N SER A 98 -17.41 -7.36 -17.21
CA SER A 98 -17.90 -7.41 -15.84
C SER A 98 -17.30 -8.67 -15.18
N PRO A 99 -16.66 -8.54 -13.99
CA PRO A 99 -16.29 -9.74 -13.24
C PRO A 99 -17.56 -10.56 -12.97
N PRO A 100 -17.47 -11.90 -12.98
CA PRO A 100 -18.61 -12.74 -12.67
C PRO A 100 -19.12 -12.35 -11.27
N ALA A 101 -20.37 -11.93 -11.20
CA ALA A 101 -21.05 -11.83 -9.92
C ALA A 101 -21.08 -13.25 -9.33
N MET A 102 -20.33 -13.45 -8.25
CA MET A 102 -20.44 -14.68 -7.45
C MET A 102 -21.84 -14.78 -6.85
#